data_AF-A0A820H4Z8-F1
#
_entry.id   AF-A0A820H4Z8-F1
#
_cell.length_a   1.000
_cell.length_b   1.000
_cell.length_c   1.000
_cell.angle_alpha   90.00
_cell.angle_beta   90.00
_cell.angle_gamma   90.00
#
_symmetry.space_group_name_H-M   'P 1'
#
loop_
_entity.id
_entity.type
_entity.pdbx_description
1 polymer ?
#
loop_
_entity_poly.entity_id
_entity_poly.type
_entity_poly.pdbx_seq_one_letter_code
_entity_poly.pdbx_strand_id
1 'polypeptide(L)'
;VIASIDGLRHVNKISQDTDTELDLVKAAMQNLIYHNVIKLVPIFSYKNRYIVTPKIHELYTDLTLQKELVFFVVRSGAKDCVSFYECFRMICAFDHGSLVKDVVNKMKANNIDEKKLVQYCVLKGYLRRVRDYRISLDESIYMNNNNNVCSNGSSNGNDTPKSKMQTTLKDLCDGTNDSDSLACLGYIFNSRSLPIVRKHSQPASTPLDSYLTLWK
;
A
#
# COMPACT_ATOMS: atom_id res chain seq x y z
N VAL A 1 6.86 -21.93 -13.33
CA VAL A 1 6.29 -21.02 -12.30
C VAL A 1 6.97 -21.16 -10.94
N ILE A 2 6.96 -22.32 -10.28
CA ILE A 2 7.51 -22.47 -8.90
C ILE A 2 8.98 -22.03 -8.79
N ALA A 3 9.83 -22.41 -9.75
CA ALA A 3 11.25 -22.04 -9.76
C ALA A 3 11.53 -20.53 -9.91
N SER A 4 10.52 -19.72 -10.27
CA SER A 4 10.65 -18.28 -10.50
C SER A 4 10.10 -17.43 -9.34
N ILE A 5 9.62 -18.07 -8.26
CA ILE A 5 9.02 -17.39 -7.11
C ILE A 5 10.12 -17.02 -6.10
N ASP A 6 10.62 -15.78 -6.20
CA ASP A 6 11.67 -15.27 -5.28
C ASP A 6 11.12 -14.28 -4.24
N GLY A 7 9.82 -13.98 -4.27
CA GLY A 7 9.20 -12.99 -3.40
C GLY A 7 9.47 -11.52 -3.76
N LEU A 8 10.39 -11.22 -4.68
CA LEU A 8 10.66 -9.84 -5.16
C LEU A 8 10.00 -9.52 -6.50
N ARG A 9 9.76 -10.54 -7.33
CA ARG A 9 9.16 -10.40 -8.66
C ARG A 9 7.64 -10.38 -8.57
N HIS A 10 7.02 -9.50 -9.36
CA HIS A 10 5.56 -9.46 -9.51
C HIS A 10 5.10 -10.46 -10.58
N VAL A 11 3.80 -10.79 -10.58
CA VAL A 11 3.21 -11.87 -11.40
C VAL A 11 3.48 -11.69 -12.90
N ASN A 12 3.37 -10.46 -13.41
CA ASN A 12 3.64 -10.16 -14.83
C ASN A 12 5.12 -10.41 -15.21
N LYS A 13 6.06 -10.16 -14.29
CA LYS A 13 7.47 -10.48 -14.55
C LYS A 13 7.70 -11.99 -14.58
N ILE A 14 7.00 -12.73 -13.74
CA ILE A 14 7.08 -14.19 -13.71
C ILE A 14 6.52 -14.81 -14.99
N SER A 15 5.41 -14.30 -15.53
CA SER A 15 4.88 -14.78 -16.82
C SER A 15 5.88 -14.57 -17.96
N GLN A 16 6.54 -13.40 -18.01
CA GLN A 16 7.59 -13.11 -18.99
C GLN A 16 8.81 -14.02 -18.83
N ASP A 17 9.28 -14.21 -17.60
CA ASP A 17 10.48 -15.02 -17.34
C ASP A 17 10.24 -16.52 -17.60
N THR A 18 8.98 -16.97 -17.55
CA THR A 18 8.60 -18.38 -17.77
C THR A 18 7.95 -18.64 -19.13
N ASP A 19 7.82 -17.61 -19.96
CA ASP A 19 7.13 -17.63 -21.26
C ASP A 19 5.75 -18.31 -21.18
N THR A 20 4.97 -17.93 -20.15
CA THR A 20 3.62 -18.46 -19.91
C THR A 20 2.60 -17.34 -19.91
N GLU A 21 1.37 -17.66 -20.31
CA GLU A 21 0.28 -16.68 -20.32
C GLU A 21 -0.06 -16.22 -18.89
N LEU A 22 -0.31 -14.92 -18.73
CA LEU A 22 -0.48 -14.27 -17.43
C LEU A 22 -1.68 -14.85 -16.64
N ASP A 23 -2.74 -15.27 -17.32
CA ASP A 23 -3.92 -15.85 -16.67
C ASP A 23 -3.68 -17.30 -16.20
N LEU A 24 -2.84 -18.08 -16.90
CA LEU A 24 -2.39 -19.39 -16.43
C LEU A 24 -1.52 -19.26 -15.17
N VAL A 25 -0.64 -18.25 -15.13
CA VAL A 25 0.16 -17.98 -13.93
C VAL A 25 -0.72 -17.58 -12.76
N LYS A 26 -1.74 -16.74 -12.96
CA LYS A 26 -2.72 -16.38 -11.91
C LYS A 26 -3.44 -17.62 -11.37
N ALA A 27 -3.93 -18.49 -12.24
CA ALA A 27 -4.60 -19.73 -11.83
C ALA A 27 -3.65 -20.65 -11.03
N ALA A 28 -2.41 -20.79 -11.49
CA ALA A 28 -1.39 -21.56 -10.77
C ALA A 28 -1.09 -20.96 -9.39
N MET A 29 -0.94 -19.64 -9.30
CA MET A 29 -0.72 -18.96 -8.01
C MET A 29 -1.91 -19.09 -7.07
N GLN A 30 -3.13 -19.01 -7.60
CA GLN A 30 -4.35 -19.22 -6.81
C GLN A 30 -4.37 -20.60 -6.15
N ASN A 31 -4.01 -21.65 -6.89
CA ASN A 31 -3.90 -23.00 -6.36
C ASN A 31 -2.82 -23.11 -5.26
N LEU A 32 -1.67 -22.46 -5.45
CA LEU A 32 -0.59 -22.45 -4.45
C LEU A 32 -0.98 -21.69 -3.17
N ILE A 33 -1.74 -20.60 -3.30
CA ILE A 33 -2.28 -19.85 -2.16
C ILE A 33 -3.33 -20.68 -1.44
N TYR A 34 -4.20 -21.38 -2.17
CA TYR A 34 -5.22 -22.25 -1.61
C TYR A 34 -4.61 -23.35 -0.72
N HIS A 35 -3.49 -23.93 -1.15
CA HIS A 35 -2.74 -24.91 -0.36
C HIS A 35 -1.77 -24.30 0.66
N ASN A 36 -1.81 -22.98 0.90
CA ASN A 36 -0.92 -22.24 1.81
C ASN A 36 0.58 -22.44 1.54
N VAL A 37 0.96 -22.79 0.31
CA VAL A 37 2.36 -22.98 -0.09
C VAL A 37 3.06 -21.62 -0.24
N ILE A 38 2.33 -20.59 -0.66
CA ILE A 38 2.85 -19.24 -0.86
C ILE A 38 1.99 -18.19 -0.13
N LYS A 39 2.59 -17.04 0.17
CA LYS A 39 1.90 -15.85 0.69
C LYS A 39 2.09 -14.68 -0.27
N LEU A 40 1.02 -13.92 -0.51
CA LEU A 40 1.10 -12.69 -1.28
C LEU A 40 1.58 -11.54 -0.39
N VAL A 41 2.60 -10.81 -0.87
CA VAL A 41 3.13 -9.62 -0.21
C VAL A 41 2.83 -8.41 -1.11
N PRO A 42 2.46 -7.24 -0.54
CA PRO A 42 2.27 -6.03 -1.32
C PRO A 42 3.52 -5.67 -2.12
N ILE A 43 3.32 -5.16 -3.34
CA ILE A 43 4.40 -4.67 -4.19
C ILE A 43 5.13 -3.53 -3.49
N PHE A 44 6.46 -3.66 -3.40
CA PHE A 44 7.33 -2.64 -2.84
C PHE A 44 7.36 -1.39 -3.72
N SER A 45 7.12 -0.24 -3.12
CA SER A 45 7.29 1.07 -3.74
C SER A 45 7.84 2.06 -2.72
N TYR A 46 8.70 2.97 -3.18
CA TYR A 46 9.29 4.03 -2.38
C TYR A 46 8.28 5.04 -1.84
N LYS A 47 7.09 5.11 -2.46
CA LYS A 47 5.97 5.94 -2.02
C LYS A 47 5.07 5.25 -0.99
N ASN A 48 5.30 3.96 -0.72
CA ASN A 48 4.52 3.27 0.29
C ASN A 48 4.89 3.76 1.69
N ARG A 49 3.93 3.61 2.60
CA ARG A 49 4.08 3.87 4.03
C ARG A 49 3.95 2.55 4.79
N TYR A 50 4.87 2.31 5.70
CA TYR A 50 4.86 1.13 6.57
C TYR A 50 4.96 1.55 8.03
N ILE A 51 4.40 0.74 8.92
CA ILE A 51 4.48 0.92 10.37
C ILE A 51 5.03 -0.35 10.98
N VAL A 52 5.85 -0.19 12.03
CA VAL A 52 6.34 -1.28 12.86
C VAL A 52 5.22 -1.88 13.71
N THR A 53 5.13 -3.19 13.70
CA THR A 53 4.20 -3.98 14.50
C THR A 53 4.89 -4.40 15.80
N PRO A 54 4.19 -4.51 16.95
CA PRO A 54 4.79 -4.94 18.22
C PRO A 54 5.47 -6.32 18.18
N LYS A 55 5.15 -7.15 17.17
CA LYS A 55 5.85 -8.41 16.87
C LYS A 55 7.35 -8.26 16.63
N ILE A 56 7.83 -7.05 16.37
CA ILE A 56 9.26 -6.75 16.24
C ILE A 56 10.08 -7.16 17.48
N HIS A 57 9.45 -7.30 18.65
CA HIS A 57 10.08 -7.81 19.86
C HIS A 57 10.65 -9.23 19.68
N GLU A 58 9.96 -10.09 18.93
CA GLU A 58 10.42 -11.46 18.63
C GLU A 58 11.75 -11.43 17.87
N LEU A 59 11.88 -10.51 16.90
CA LEU A 59 13.12 -10.32 16.15
C LEU A 59 14.29 -9.89 17.05
N TYR A 60 14.04 -9.11 18.10
CA TYR A 60 15.08 -8.68 19.04
C TYR A 60 15.49 -9.80 20.01
N THR A 61 14.57 -10.70 20.35
CA THR A 61 14.83 -11.78 21.33
C THR A 61 15.58 -12.95 20.68
N ASP A 62 15.22 -13.30 19.43
CA ASP A 62 15.71 -14.52 18.78
C ASP A 62 16.94 -14.28 17.90
N LEU A 63 18.11 -14.74 18.35
CA LEU A 63 19.38 -14.63 17.60
C LEU A 63 19.36 -15.34 16.24
N THR A 64 18.54 -16.38 16.08
CA THR A 64 18.41 -17.12 14.81
C THR A 64 17.75 -16.25 13.74
N LEU A 65 16.67 -15.55 14.10
CA LEU A 65 15.95 -14.62 13.22
C LEU A 65 16.80 -13.40 12.87
N GLN A 66 17.66 -12.95 13.79
CA GLN A 66 18.61 -11.87 13.53
C GLN A 66 19.63 -12.26 12.46
N LYS A 67 20.20 -13.46 12.56
CA LYS A 67 21.15 -13.99 11.56
C LYS A 67 20.46 -14.19 10.21
N GLU A 68 19.25 -14.74 10.19
CA GLU A 68 18.43 -14.89 8.98
C GLU A 68 18.19 -13.55 8.30
N LEU A 69 17.82 -12.52 9.07
CA LEU A 69 17.60 -11.18 8.56
C LEU A 69 18.87 -10.61 7.93
N VAL A 70 19.99 -10.62 8.65
CA VAL A 70 21.26 -10.07 8.14
C VAL A 70 21.65 -10.79 6.85
N PHE A 71 21.56 -12.12 6.80
CA PHE A 71 21.87 -12.89 5.60
C PHE A 71 20.98 -12.50 4.40
N PHE A 72 19.67 -12.31 4.62
CA PHE A 72 18.73 -11.96 3.55
C PHE A 72 18.93 -10.54 3.02
N VAL A 73 19.34 -9.62 3.89
CA VAL A 73 19.38 -8.17 3.61
C VAL A 73 20.69 -7.71 2.96
N VAL A 74 21.75 -8.51 3.08
CA VAL A 74 23.05 -8.19 2.49
C VAL A 74 22.92 -7.97 0.98
N ARG A 75 23.44 -6.82 0.54
CA ARG A 75 23.53 -6.48 -0.87
C ARG A 75 24.53 -7.38 -1.57
N SER A 76 24.10 -8.00 -2.67
CA SER A 76 24.96 -8.87 -3.49
C SER A 76 26.15 -8.07 -4.01
N GLY A 77 27.34 -8.32 -3.47
CA GLY A 77 28.59 -7.61 -3.79
C GLY A 77 29.07 -6.58 -2.76
N ALA A 78 28.40 -6.43 -1.61
CA ALA A 78 28.91 -5.61 -0.52
C ALA A 78 30.09 -6.31 0.18
N LYS A 79 31.19 -5.58 0.38
CA LYS A 79 32.40 -6.07 1.09
C LYS A 79 32.28 -6.01 2.61
N ASP A 80 31.36 -5.19 3.11
CA ASP A 80 31.20 -4.94 4.54
C ASP A 80 30.10 -5.82 5.14
N CYS A 81 30.39 -6.39 6.30
CA CYS A 81 29.40 -7.11 7.10
C CYS A 81 28.37 -6.12 7.67
N VAL A 82 27.12 -6.22 7.19
CA VAL A 82 25.99 -5.46 7.73
C VAL A 82 25.71 -5.91 9.16
N SER A 83 25.68 -4.97 10.11
CA SER A 83 25.32 -5.28 11.50
C SER A 83 23.80 -5.38 11.64
N PHE A 84 23.34 -6.33 12.47
CA PHE A 84 21.93 -6.43 12.85
C PHE A 84 21.38 -5.09 13.38
N TYR A 85 22.20 -4.35 14.13
CA TYR A 85 21.82 -3.05 14.69
C TYR A 85 21.42 -2.05 13.60
N GLU A 86 22.11 -2.00 12.47
CA GLU A 86 21.79 -1.07 11.38
C GLU A 86 20.46 -1.42 10.71
N CYS A 87 20.24 -2.72 10.46
CA CYS A 87 18.97 -3.22 9.96
C CYS A 87 17.83 -2.89 10.93
N PHE A 88 18.01 -3.19 12.22
CA PHE A 88 17.00 -2.98 13.25
C PHE A 88 16.68 -1.49 13.43
N ARG A 89 17.71 -0.64 13.41
CA ARG A 89 17.57 0.82 13.43
C ARG A 89 16.72 1.28 12.25
N MET A 90 16.99 0.78 11.04
CA MET A 90 16.20 1.13 9.86
C MET A 90 14.74 0.69 9.97
N ILE A 91 14.49 -0.51 10.51
CA ILE A 91 13.12 -1.00 10.76
C ILE A 91 12.39 -0.07 11.73
N CYS A 92 13.03 0.32 12.83
CA CYS A 92 12.42 1.16 13.85
C CYS A 92 12.12 2.60 13.39
N ALA A 93 12.71 3.06 12.28
CA ALA A 93 12.41 4.37 11.72
C ALA A 93 11.16 4.41 10.83
N PHE A 94 10.56 3.27 10.52
CA PHE A 94 9.28 3.24 9.84
C PHE A 94 8.17 3.70 10.79
N ASP A 95 7.47 4.76 10.40
CA ASP A 95 6.43 5.38 11.18
C ASP A 95 5.26 5.81 10.28
N HIS A 96 4.10 6.06 10.89
CA HIS A 96 2.89 6.55 10.25
C HIS A 96 3.13 7.83 9.43
N GLY A 97 4.13 8.65 9.77
CA GLY A 97 4.41 9.90 9.07
C GLY A 97 5.40 9.80 7.90
N SER A 98 6.27 8.79 7.88
CA SER A 98 7.41 8.73 6.94
C SER A 98 7.16 7.78 5.77
N LEU A 99 7.60 8.18 4.56
CA LEU A 99 7.60 7.32 3.38
C LEU A 99 8.87 6.47 3.38
N VAL A 100 8.85 5.33 2.68
CA VAL A 100 10.05 4.47 2.55
C VAL A 100 11.25 5.25 2.02
N LYS A 101 11.05 6.07 0.99
CA LYS A 101 12.11 6.94 0.45
C LYS A 101 12.72 7.86 1.50
N ASP A 102 11.92 8.38 2.42
CA ASP A 102 12.38 9.36 3.41
C ASP A 102 13.23 8.66 4.48
N VAL A 103 12.81 7.46 4.90
CA VAL A 103 13.56 6.62 5.85
C VAL A 103 14.91 6.21 5.26
N VAL A 104 14.90 5.73 4.02
CA VAL A 104 16.10 5.33 3.28
C VAL A 104 17.06 6.50 3.13
N ASN A 105 16.57 7.66 2.70
CA ASN A 105 17.39 8.86 2.50
C ASN A 105 17.99 9.39 3.82
N LYS A 106 17.25 9.26 4.93
CA LYS A 106 17.73 9.66 6.27
C LYS A 106 18.86 8.75 6.78
N MET A 107 18.77 7.44 6.53
CA MET A 107 19.74 6.47 7.06
C MET A 107 20.94 6.20 6.17
N LYS A 108 20.87 6.54 4.86
CA LYS A 108 21.95 6.33 3.87
C LYS A 108 22.66 4.97 4.03
N ALA A 109 21.87 3.90 4.07
CA ALA A 109 22.39 2.55 4.32
C ALA A 109 22.98 1.95 3.04
N ASN A 110 24.22 2.32 2.71
CA ASN A 110 24.89 1.92 1.46
C ASN A 110 25.07 0.39 1.31
N ASN A 111 25.03 -0.35 2.41
CA ASN A 111 25.31 -1.79 2.43
C ASN A 111 24.03 -2.65 2.54
N ILE A 112 22.87 -2.01 2.70
CA ILE A 112 21.60 -2.68 2.98
C ILE A 112 20.70 -2.67 1.74
N ASP A 113 20.23 -3.85 1.30
CA ASP A 113 19.17 -3.93 0.30
C ASP A 113 17.81 -3.59 0.94
N GLU A 114 17.40 -2.34 0.81
CA GLU A 114 16.15 -1.79 1.35
C GLU A 114 14.92 -2.63 0.94
N LYS A 115 14.88 -3.07 -0.33
CA LYS A 115 13.78 -3.87 -0.87
C LYS A 115 13.68 -5.21 -0.16
N LYS A 116 14.80 -5.90 0.00
CA LYS A 116 14.86 -7.20 0.69
C LYS A 116 14.53 -7.04 2.17
N LEU A 117 15.02 -5.98 2.82
CA LEU A 117 14.68 -5.68 4.21
C LEU A 117 13.18 -5.53 4.41
N VAL A 118 12.54 -4.65 3.62
CA VAL A 118 11.09 -4.41 3.75
C VAL A 118 10.32 -5.69 3.41
N GLN A 119 10.72 -6.42 2.38
CA GLN A 119 10.08 -7.68 1.99
C GLN A 119 10.10 -8.71 3.13
N TYR A 120 11.26 -8.93 3.73
CA TYR A 120 11.42 -9.85 4.85
C TYR A 120 10.55 -9.44 6.05
N CYS A 121 10.58 -8.16 6.39
CA CYS A 121 9.82 -7.63 7.51
C CYS A 121 8.30 -7.72 7.29
N VAL A 122 7.82 -7.49 6.07
CA VAL A 122 6.39 -7.65 5.75
C VAL A 122 6.00 -9.14 5.74
N LEU A 123 6.85 -10.02 5.22
CA LEU A 123 6.60 -11.47 5.18
C LEU A 123 6.47 -12.08 6.59
N LYS A 124 7.35 -11.68 7.52
CA LYS A 124 7.31 -12.13 8.92
C LYS A 124 6.26 -11.38 9.76
N GLY A 125 5.71 -10.28 9.25
CA GLY A 125 4.68 -9.48 9.92
C GLY A 125 5.21 -8.45 10.93
N TYR A 126 6.48 -8.08 10.81
CA TYR A 126 7.08 -6.98 11.59
C TYR A 126 6.70 -5.60 11.05
N LEU A 127 6.49 -5.50 9.73
CA LEU A 127 5.99 -4.28 9.08
C LEU A 127 4.61 -4.50 8.50
N ARG A 128 3.71 -3.54 8.74
CA ARG A 128 2.37 -3.48 8.13
C ARG A 128 2.30 -2.29 7.18
N ARG A 129 1.75 -2.51 5.98
CA ARG A 129 1.46 -1.43 5.01
C ARG A 129 0.30 -0.58 5.53
N VAL A 130 0.49 0.73 5.52
CA VAL A 130 -0.58 1.72 5.75
C VAL A 130 -1.20 2.07 4.43
N ARG A 131 -2.53 2.15 4.42
CA ARG A 131 -3.27 2.67 3.27
C ARG A 131 -4.16 3.79 3.75
N ASP A 132 -4.04 4.92 3.08
CA ASP A 132 -4.85 6.10 3.35
C ASP A 132 -6.02 6.07 2.37
N TYR A 133 -7.23 5.84 2.88
CA TYR A 133 -8.45 5.88 2.07
C TYR A 133 -9.13 7.23 2.28
N ARG A 134 -9.21 8.03 1.21
CA ARG A 134 -9.97 9.27 1.24
C ARG A 134 -11.43 8.97 0.98
N ILE A 135 -12.28 9.43 1.89
CA ILE A 135 -13.73 9.38 1.74
C ILE A 135 -14.15 10.76 1.25
N SER A 136 -14.67 10.85 0.02
CA SER A 136 -15.37 12.03 -0.45
C SER A 136 -16.74 12.03 0.22
N LEU A 137 -16.94 12.95 1.17
CA LEU A 137 -18.27 13.25 1.66
C LEU A 137 -18.93 14.12 0.58
N ASP A 138 -19.69 13.49 -0.31
CA ASP A 138 -20.59 14.25 -1.18
C ASP A 138 -21.64 14.90 -0.28
N GLU A 139 -21.55 16.21 -0.14
CA GLU A 139 -22.44 17.02 0.67
C GLU A 139 -23.90 16.94 0.16
N SER A 140 -24.08 16.51 -1.09
CA SER A 140 -25.38 16.19 -1.69
C SER A 140 -26.09 14.98 -1.07
N ILE A 141 -25.36 14.06 -0.41
CA ILE A 141 -25.96 12.89 0.26
C ILE A 141 -26.58 13.27 1.61
N TYR A 142 -26.06 14.30 2.28
CA TYR A 142 -26.59 14.75 3.59
C TYR A 142 -27.78 15.72 3.46
N MET A 143 -28.02 16.33 2.29
CA MET A 143 -29.04 17.37 2.12
C MET A 143 -30.30 16.95 1.33
N ASN A 144 -30.43 15.68 0.91
CA ASN A 144 -31.56 15.27 0.07
C ASN A 144 -32.81 14.76 0.82
N ASN A 145 -32.92 15.00 2.13
CA ASN A 145 -34.09 14.57 2.92
C ASN A 145 -35.03 15.68 3.38
N ASN A 146 -34.78 16.94 3.00
CA ASN A 146 -35.70 18.04 3.31
C ASN A 146 -35.96 18.90 2.07
N ASN A 147 -37.24 19.00 1.71
CA ASN A 147 -37.89 19.98 0.83
C ASN A 147 -38.29 19.49 -0.58
N ASN A 148 -39.33 18.67 -0.62
CA ASN A 148 -40.41 18.88 -1.58
C ASN A 148 -41.09 20.23 -1.26
N VAL A 149 -40.65 21.32 -1.89
CA VAL A 149 -41.44 22.55 -2.04
C VAL A 149 -41.23 23.08 -3.46
N CYS A 150 -42.35 23.50 -4.04
CA CYS A 150 -42.64 23.70 -5.44
C CYS A 150 -42.05 24.98 -6.06
N SER A 151 -42.03 24.98 -7.41
CA SER A 151 -42.38 26.09 -8.33
C SER A 151 -41.26 26.73 -9.18
N ASN A 152 -41.33 26.40 -10.48
CA ASN A 152 -41.31 27.24 -11.70
C ASN A 152 -40.24 28.33 -11.94
N GLY A 153 -39.58 28.23 -13.12
CA GLY A 153 -39.01 29.38 -13.85
C GLY A 153 -37.97 28.99 -14.92
N SER A 154 -38.32 29.13 -16.21
CA SER A 154 -37.45 28.96 -17.40
C SER A 154 -36.29 29.96 -17.49
N SER A 155 -35.14 29.56 -18.06
CA SER A 155 -34.46 30.28 -19.16
C SER A 155 -33.18 29.57 -19.67
N ASN A 156 -32.94 29.78 -20.98
CA ASN A 156 -31.98 29.13 -21.89
C ASN A 156 -30.53 29.61 -21.75
N GLY A 157 -29.57 28.83 -22.28
CA GLY A 157 -28.25 29.35 -22.70
C GLY A 157 -27.21 28.26 -22.98
N ASN A 158 -26.82 28.11 -24.24
CA ASN A 158 -25.77 27.22 -24.75
C ASN A 158 -24.37 27.61 -24.24
N ASP A 159 -23.49 26.61 -24.02
CA ASP A 159 -22.06 26.66 -24.37
C ASP A 159 -21.38 25.30 -24.10
N THR A 160 -20.94 24.62 -25.16
CA THR A 160 -20.03 23.46 -25.06
C THR A 160 -18.77 23.71 -25.87
N PRO A 161 -17.58 23.69 -25.25
CA PRO A 161 -16.35 23.32 -25.91
C PRO A 161 -15.94 21.89 -25.51
N LYS A 162 -15.87 21.00 -26.51
CA LYS A 162 -15.24 19.68 -26.41
C LYS A 162 -13.75 19.84 -26.02
N SER A 163 -13.33 19.29 -24.89
CA SER A 163 -11.91 19.01 -24.61
C SER A 163 -11.68 17.55 -24.21
N LYS A 164 -11.27 16.76 -25.21
CA LYS A 164 -10.30 15.66 -25.21
C LYS A 164 -10.29 14.66 -24.04
N MET A 165 -10.78 13.45 -24.39
CA MET A 165 -10.43 12.11 -23.90
C MET A 165 -10.29 11.92 -22.39
N GLN A 166 -11.43 11.59 -21.80
CA GLN A 166 -11.56 10.87 -20.53
C GLN A 166 -11.02 9.44 -20.74
N THR A 167 -9.78 9.16 -20.35
CA THR A 167 -9.34 7.76 -20.18
C THR A 167 -10.20 7.18 -19.07
N THR A 168 -10.90 6.08 -19.36
CA THR A 168 -11.80 5.47 -18.39
C THR A 168 -10.97 4.77 -17.33
N LEU A 169 -11.44 4.71 -16.08
CA LEU A 169 -10.78 3.98 -14.97
C LEU A 169 -10.37 2.54 -15.34
N LYS A 170 -11.05 1.93 -16.32
CA LYS A 170 -10.74 0.61 -16.86
C LYS A 170 -9.37 0.55 -17.57
N ASP A 171 -8.98 1.61 -18.27
CA ASP A 171 -7.73 1.67 -19.04
C ASP A 171 -6.49 1.78 -18.14
N LEU A 172 -6.68 2.21 -16.89
CA LEU A 172 -5.62 2.29 -15.89
C LEU A 172 -5.51 1.02 -15.02
N CYS A 173 -6.49 0.12 -15.06
CA CYS A 173 -6.49 -1.14 -14.31
C CYS A 173 -5.78 -2.27 -15.10
N ASP A 174 -4.62 -1.97 -15.68
CA ASP A 174 -3.82 -2.89 -16.51
C ASP A 174 -2.93 -3.84 -15.68
N GLY A 175 -2.95 -3.71 -14.35
CA GLY A 175 -2.17 -4.53 -13.42
C GLY A 175 -0.69 -4.15 -13.34
N THR A 176 -0.26 -3.06 -14.00
CA THR A 176 1.11 -2.50 -13.86
C THR A 176 1.20 -1.48 -12.72
N ASN A 177 0.05 -0.90 -12.34
CA ASN A 177 -0.06 0.11 -11.28
C ASN A 177 -0.63 -0.49 -9.98
N ASP A 178 -0.14 -0.03 -8.84
CA ASP A 178 -0.75 -0.35 -7.55
C ASP A 178 -2.12 0.33 -7.43
N SER A 179 -3.12 -0.38 -6.90
CA SER A 179 -4.50 0.14 -6.77
C SER A 179 -4.57 1.51 -6.08
N ASP A 180 -3.61 1.80 -5.20
CA ASP A 180 -3.49 3.05 -4.46
C ASP A 180 -3.06 4.23 -5.35
N SER A 181 -2.21 4.02 -6.37
CA SER A 181 -1.84 5.07 -7.33
C SER A 181 -2.97 5.37 -8.32
N LEU A 182 -3.78 4.36 -8.66
CA LEU A 182 -5.00 4.53 -9.46
C LEU A 182 -6.07 5.33 -8.74
N ALA A 183 -6.27 5.07 -7.45
CA ALA A 183 -7.19 5.85 -6.61
C ALA A 183 -6.77 7.33 -6.51
N CYS A 184 -5.45 7.60 -6.44
CA CYS A 184 -4.93 8.96 -6.44
C CYS A 184 -5.03 9.64 -7.82
N LEU A 185 -4.78 8.92 -8.92
CA LEU A 185 -4.88 9.42 -10.30
C LEU A 185 -6.32 9.74 -10.70
N GLY A 186 -7.28 8.90 -10.30
CA GLY A 186 -8.72 9.18 -10.45
C GLY A 186 -9.13 10.50 -9.79
N TYR A 187 -8.45 10.89 -8.71
CA TYR A 187 -8.66 12.16 -8.03
C TYR A 187 -7.98 13.34 -8.75
N ILE A 188 -6.75 13.18 -9.27
CA ILE A 188 -6.04 14.26 -10.00
C ILE A 188 -6.81 14.69 -11.25
N PHE A 189 -7.46 13.75 -11.95
CA PHE A 189 -8.29 14.07 -13.12
C PHE A 189 -9.57 14.85 -12.76
N ASN A 190 -10.05 14.74 -11.52
CA ASN A 190 -11.28 15.38 -11.06
C ASN A 190 -11.04 16.62 -10.18
N SER A 191 -9.79 16.99 -9.91
CA SER A 191 -9.41 18.05 -8.94
C SER A 191 -8.79 19.27 -9.61
N ARG A 192 -9.54 19.97 -10.45
CA ARG A 192 -9.42 21.44 -10.48
C ARG A 192 -10.42 21.96 -9.44
N SER A 193 -9.90 22.52 -8.36
CA SER A 193 -10.60 23.00 -7.14
C SER A 193 -10.82 21.93 -6.07
N LEU A 194 -10.06 22.02 -4.97
CA LEU A 194 -10.59 22.35 -3.63
C LEU A 194 -9.45 22.24 -2.58
N PRO A 195 -9.46 23.08 -1.54
CA PRO A 195 -8.33 23.22 -0.61
C PRO A 195 -8.30 22.11 0.45
N ILE A 196 -7.08 21.72 0.83
CA ILE A 196 -6.83 20.72 1.88
C ILE A 196 -6.98 21.39 3.25
N VAL A 197 -8.09 21.14 3.96
CA VAL A 197 -8.20 21.49 5.39
C VAL A 197 -7.71 20.30 6.21
N ARG A 198 -6.51 20.41 6.79
CA ARG A 198 -6.01 19.49 7.83
C ARG A 198 -6.50 19.98 9.18
N LYS A 199 -7.36 19.22 9.86
CA LYS A 199 -7.61 19.44 11.29
C LYS A 199 -6.80 18.44 12.11
N HIS A 200 -5.86 18.99 12.90
CA HIS A 200 -5.28 18.33 14.06
C HIS A 200 -6.17 18.62 15.28
N SER A 201 -6.53 17.60 16.06
CA SER A 201 -6.61 17.64 17.53
C SER A 201 -7.12 16.30 18.08
N GLN A 202 -6.53 15.87 19.19
CA GLN A 202 -6.87 14.67 19.95
C GLN A 202 -8.03 14.93 20.96
N PRO A 203 -8.23 14.11 22.03
CA PRO A 203 -9.23 13.05 22.11
C PRO A 203 -10.27 13.31 23.22
N ALA A 204 -11.55 12.95 23.03
CA ALA A 204 -12.47 12.84 24.17
C ALA A 204 -13.75 12.04 23.89
N SER A 205 -14.06 11.19 24.88
CA SER A 205 -15.37 10.69 25.33
C SER A 205 -16.24 9.84 24.39
N THR A 206 -16.32 8.56 24.76
CA THR A 206 -17.49 7.66 24.61
C THR A 206 -18.75 8.27 25.25
N PRO A 207 -19.98 7.89 24.83
CA PRO A 207 -20.64 6.69 25.40
C PRO A 207 -21.40 5.79 24.40
N LEU A 208 -21.51 4.51 24.80
CA LEU A 208 -22.48 3.43 24.50
C LEU A 208 -23.60 3.76 23.50
N ASP A 209 -23.91 2.95 22.48
CA ASP A 209 -24.43 1.57 22.45
C ASP A 209 -24.43 1.17 20.95
N SER A 210 -24.42 -0.05 20.43
CA SER A 210 -24.76 -1.39 20.90
C SER A 210 -24.55 -2.31 19.70
N TYR A 211 -23.57 -3.22 19.70
CA TYR A 211 -23.61 -4.50 18.95
C TYR A 211 -22.62 -5.48 19.60
N LEU A 212 -23.18 -6.39 20.40
CA LEU A 212 -22.54 -7.51 21.10
C LEU A 212 -21.75 -8.40 20.11
N THR A 213 -20.45 -8.61 20.35
CA THR A 213 -19.83 -9.83 20.93
C THR A 213 -20.40 -11.19 20.49
N LEU A 214 -19.55 -12.07 19.95
CA LEU A 214 -19.04 -13.23 20.68
C LEU A 214 -17.92 -13.93 19.89
N TRP A 215 -16.76 -14.10 20.55
CA TRP A 215 -15.70 -15.02 20.18
C TRP A 215 -15.92 -16.37 20.89
N LYS A 216 -15.44 -17.45 20.26
CA LYS A 216 -14.80 -18.55 20.97
C LYS A 216 -13.44 -18.77 20.34
#